data_AF-A0A7S4M3T5-F1
#
_entry.id   AF-A0A7S4M3T5-F1
#
_cell.length_a   1.000
_cell.length_b   1.000
_cell.length_c   1.000
_cell.angle_alpha   90.00
_cell.angle_beta   90.00
_cell.angle_gamma   90.00
#
_symmetry.space_group_name_H-M   'P 1'
#
loop_
_entity.id
_entity.type
_entity.pdbx_description
1 polymer ?
#
loop_
_entity_poly.entity_id
_entity_poly.type
_entity_poly.pdbx_seq_one_letter_code
_entity_poly.pdbx_strand_id
1 'polypeptide(L)'
;MVEPEIDIAASSQWHVFSTINALEKSDASLLQYGEKYIYLINETISVLKYWGVQWAGNPEMQSLLNKNSLLHEIEESIVAIHILMEWFKRRFNNTRYSSCRKVLLVDLCCGKGIYSLLLSYLAHKIPILKASITKCLMVDKANVNWVHIQYANRDHRQDNGREFMSALPIECLGKVNVHSDSFAQHLFSAAADHDIALNGIHLCKHLSPRAVSLFNILGSERVPFLCLAPCCLPRLKVGAEFGVSVRLYETDEEMSRREETNARRARARRKYKVCYICEEGAHKVRDCPVLPNHSDPRRDEIIREAVSKLPCWICGHKGHQRSDCAYKSERQSVSTKSIKPPSVRIDAKRVRESETPFETYCQVLFETVGQVDHVSAEDAQKVDDDMVKRILTTELDGKEAHSQPDNWNGKRKCKWIVAER
;
A
#
# COMPACT_ATOMS: atom_id res chain seq x y z
N MET A 1 10.28 -14.58 41.36
CA MET A 1 9.36 -13.49 40.98
C MET A 1 7.98 -13.95 41.37
N VAL A 2 7.31 -13.24 42.27
CA VAL A 2 5.91 -13.53 42.63
C VAL A 2 5.07 -13.00 41.47
N GLU A 3 4.30 -13.86 40.82
CA GLU A 3 3.33 -13.41 39.82
C GLU A 3 2.34 -12.49 40.53
N PRO A 4 2.13 -11.25 40.06
CA PRO A 4 1.17 -10.36 40.70
C PRO A 4 -0.21 -11.01 40.64
N GLU A 5 -0.89 -11.12 41.78
CA GLU A 5 -2.31 -11.47 41.82
C GLU A 5 -3.07 -10.39 41.05
N ILE A 6 -3.51 -10.72 39.83
CA ILE A 6 -4.35 -9.83 39.04
C ILE A 6 -5.72 -9.83 39.70
N ASP A 7 -6.16 -8.67 40.18
CA ASP A 7 -7.53 -8.48 40.65
C ASP A 7 -8.49 -8.66 39.45
N ILE A 8 -9.06 -9.87 39.37
CA ILE A 8 -9.98 -10.28 38.31
C ILE A 8 -11.20 -9.33 38.25
N ALA A 9 -11.65 -8.81 39.39
CA ALA A 9 -12.81 -7.92 39.44
C ALA A 9 -12.51 -6.58 38.76
N ALA A 10 -11.34 -5.99 39.01
CA ALA A 10 -10.91 -4.77 38.33
C ALA A 10 -10.65 -4.98 36.82
N SER A 11 -10.16 -6.17 36.43
CA SER A 11 -9.90 -6.51 35.03
C SER A 11 -11.18 -6.58 34.17
N SER A 12 -12.32 -6.93 34.76
CA SER A 12 -13.60 -7.10 34.05
C SER A 12 -14.13 -5.84 33.36
N GLN A 13 -13.59 -4.66 33.71
CA GLN A 13 -13.97 -3.37 33.11
C GLN A 13 -13.32 -3.10 31.75
N TRP A 14 -12.37 -3.94 31.31
CA TRP A 14 -11.66 -3.72 30.05
C TRP A 14 -12.50 -4.12 28.83
N HIS A 15 -12.50 -3.29 27.79
CA HIS A 15 -13.27 -3.52 26.56
C HIS A 15 -12.94 -4.85 25.84
N VAL A 16 -11.77 -5.45 26.06
CA VAL A 16 -11.43 -6.78 25.54
C VAL A 16 -12.41 -7.86 26.02
N PHE A 17 -12.84 -7.82 27.29
CA PHE A 17 -13.81 -8.78 27.82
C PHE A 17 -15.22 -8.54 27.28
N SER A 18 -15.61 -7.27 27.11
CA SER A 18 -16.85 -6.94 26.40
C SER A 18 -16.82 -7.43 24.94
N THR A 19 -15.67 -7.33 24.27
CA THR A 19 -15.47 -7.81 22.91
C THR A 19 -15.58 -9.34 22.84
N ILE A 20 -14.97 -10.07 23.77
CA ILE A 20 -15.10 -11.53 23.89
C ILE A 20 -16.57 -11.92 24.06
N ASN A 21 -17.25 -11.33 25.04
CA ASN A 21 -18.67 -11.61 25.30
C ASN A 21 -19.55 -11.29 24.10
N ALA A 22 -19.24 -10.22 23.36
CA ALA A 22 -19.96 -9.88 22.14
C ALA A 22 -19.74 -10.94 21.06
N LEU A 23 -18.50 -11.37 20.81
CA LEU A 23 -18.20 -12.42 19.82
C LEU A 23 -18.84 -13.77 20.19
N GLU A 24 -18.82 -14.16 21.47
CA GLU A 24 -19.47 -15.39 21.96
C GLU A 24 -20.99 -15.35 21.82
N LYS A 25 -21.63 -14.21 22.13
CA LYS A 25 -23.08 -14.04 21.92
C LYS A 25 -23.42 -13.97 20.45
N SER A 26 -22.55 -13.34 19.67
CA SER A 26 -22.68 -13.25 18.23
C SER A 26 -22.53 -14.62 17.58
N ASP A 27 -22.03 -15.67 18.23
CA ASP A 27 -22.09 -17.03 17.66
C ASP A 27 -23.54 -17.44 17.28
N ALA A 28 -24.56 -16.85 17.93
CA ALA A 28 -25.96 -17.05 17.55
C ALA A 28 -26.46 -16.14 16.39
N SER A 29 -25.85 -14.96 16.18
CA SER A 29 -26.27 -13.98 15.14
C SER A 29 -25.35 -13.96 13.91
N LEU A 30 -24.07 -14.30 14.09
CA LEU A 30 -23.04 -14.56 13.08
C LEU A 30 -23.32 -15.83 12.27
N LEU A 31 -24.24 -16.70 12.72
CA LEU A 31 -24.82 -17.75 11.89
C LEU A 31 -25.45 -17.21 10.59
N GLN A 32 -25.91 -15.95 10.54
CA GLN A 32 -26.34 -15.31 9.28
C GLN A 32 -25.18 -15.05 8.31
N TYR A 33 -23.96 -14.93 8.81
CA TYR A 33 -22.75 -14.57 8.05
C TYR A 33 -22.07 -15.81 7.44
N GLY A 34 -22.71 -16.97 7.61
CA GLY A 34 -22.30 -18.29 7.15
C GLY A 34 -21.35 -18.99 8.13
N GLU A 35 -21.48 -20.30 8.23
CA GLU A 35 -20.58 -21.22 8.95
C GLU A 35 -19.08 -21.01 8.61
N LYS A 36 -18.77 -20.27 7.54
CA LYS A 36 -17.42 -19.98 7.04
C LYS A 36 -16.48 -19.28 8.04
N TYR A 37 -16.98 -18.49 8.99
CA TYR A 37 -16.11 -17.75 9.93
C TYR A 37 -16.02 -18.38 11.32
N ILE A 38 -16.87 -19.34 11.66
CA ILE A 38 -17.04 -19.83 13.05
C ILE A 38 -15.73 -20.32 13.66
N TYR A 39 -14.95 -21.08 12.88
CA TYR A 39 -13.64 -21.56 13.30
C TYR A 39 -12.69 -20.41 13.64
N LEU A 40 -12.63 -19.39 12.78
CA LEU A 40 -11.74 -18.25 12.96
C LEU A 40 -12.18 -17.33 14.12
N ILE A 41 -13.49 -17.20 14.34
CA ILE A 41 -14.06 -16.48 15.49
C ILE A 41 -13.66 -17.17 16.80
N ASN A 42 -13.79 -18.49 16.87
CA ASN A 42 -13.41 -19.27 18.06
C ASN A 42 -11.92 -19.15 18.40
N GLU A 43 -11.05 -19.24 17.39
CA GLU A 43 -9.62 -19.01 17.59
C GLU A 43 -9.32 -17.56 17.99
N THR A 44 -10.05 -16.60 17.44
CA THR A 44 -9.93 -15.18 17.82
C THR A 44 -10.34 -14.95 19.27
N ILE A 45 -11.45 -15.54 19.73
CA ILE A 45 -11.88 -15.48 21.13
C ILE A 45 -10.80 -16.07 22.05
N SER A 46 -10.21 -17.20 21.65
CA SER A 46 -9.09 -17.82 22.40
C SER A 46 -7.90 -16.86 22.52
N VAL A 47 -7.51 -16.18 21.44
CA VAL A 47 -6.44 -15.17 21.45
C VAL A 47 -6.80 -13.98 22.34
N LEU A 48 -8.02 -13.45 22.24
CA LEU A 48 -8.47 -12.32 23.05
C LEU A 48 -8.53 -12.67 24.54
N LYS A 49 -8.97 -13.87 24.91
CA LYS A 49 -8.93 -14.36 26.30
C LYS A 49 -7.51 -14.37 26.83
N TYR A 50 -6.56 -14.86 26.03
CA TYR A 50 -5.13 -14.82 26.37
C TYR A 50 -4.65 -13.38 26.58
N TRP A 51 -4.93 -12.45 25.66
CA TRP A 51 -4.58 -11.04 25.82
C TRP A 51 -5.21 -10.42 27.07
N GLY A 52 -6.48 -10.71 27.34
CA GLY A 52 -7.17 -10.23 28.54
C GLY A 52 -6.49 -10.70 29.82
N VAL A 53 -6.19 -11.99 29.94
CA VAL A 53 -5.53 -12.56 31.13
C VAL A 53 -4.11 -12.02 31.30
N GLN A 54 -3.33 -11.93 30.22
CA GLN A 54 -1.92 -11.56 30.31
C GLN A 54 -1.69 -10.07 30.46
N TRP A 55 -2.54 -9.24 29.84
CA TRP A 55 -2.21 -7.84 29.58
C TRP A 55 -3.26 -6.85 30.09
N ALA A 56 -4.45 -7.29 30.52
CA ALA A 56 -5.40 -6.38 31.16
C ALA A 56 -4.81 -5.83 32.47
N GLY A 57 -5.03 -4.54 32.71
CA GLY A 57 -4.42 -3.82 33.83
C GLY A 57 -3.06 -3.20 33.51
N ASN A 58 -2.38 -3.60 32.43
CA ASN A 58 -1.13 -2.96 32.01
C ASN A 58 -1.42 -1.62 31.29
N PRO A 59 -0.97 -0.45 31.81
CA PRO A 59 -1.21 0.85 31.19
C PRO A 59 -0.69 0.97 29.76
N GLU A 60 0.39 0.27 29.41
CA GLU A 60 0.97 0.30 28.07
C GLU A 60 0.04 -0.36 27.03
N MET A 61 -0.82 -1.28 27.49
CA MET A 61 -1.75 -2.05 26.67
C MET A 61 -3.14 -1.42 26.61
N GLN A 62 -3.40 -0.40 27.43
CA GLN A 62 -4.70 0.27 27.53
C GLN A 62 -5.19 0.82 26.20
N SER A 63 -4.30 1.41 25.40
CA SER A 63 -4.67 1.99 24.10
C SER A 63 -5.09 0.97 23.04
N LEU A 64 -4.83 -0.32 23.30
CA LEU A 64 -5.19 -1.45 22.44
C LEU A 64 -6.42 -2.18 23.01
N LEU A 65 -6.32 -2.69 24.23
CA LEU A 65 -7.31 -3.62 24.81
C LEU A 65 -8.52 -2.90 25.43
N ASN A 66 -8.37 -1.62 25.79
CA ASN A 66 -9.47 -0.82 26.34
C ASN A 66 -10.04 0.18 25.32
N LYS A 67 -10.06 -0.20 24.04
CA LYS A 67 -10.56 0.63 22.95
C LYS A 67 -12.04 0.33 22.70
N ASN A 68 -12.89 1.37 22.69
CA ASN A 68 -14.33 1.20 22.43
C ASN A 68 -14.63 0.62 21.03
N SER A 69 -13.72 0.82 20.07
CA SER A 69 -13.84 0.27 18.70
C SER A 69 -13.16 -1.09 18.53
N LEU A 70 -12.66 -1.72 19.60
CA LEU A 70 -11.92 -2.97 19.51
C LEU A 70 -12.72 -4.07 18.80
N LEU A 71 -14.00 -4.26 19.17
CA LEU A 71 -14.87 -5.25 18.53
C LEU A 71 -14.91 -5.07 17.00
N HIS A 72 -15.13 -3.85 16.52
CA HIS A 72 -15.19 -3.58 15.07
C HIS A 72 -13.86 -3.87 14.37
N GLU A 73 -12.73 -3.49 14.98
CA GLU A 73 -11.42 -3.77 14.41
C GLU A 73 -11.10 -5.27 14.38
N ILE A 74 -11.59 -6.03 15.36
CA ILE A 74 -11.49 -7.49 15.38
C ILE A 74 -12.36 -8.11 14.29
N GLU A 75 -13.62 -7.70 14.16
CA GLU A 75 -14.54 -8.21 13.14
C GLU A 75 -14.01 -8.00 11.71
N GLU A 76 -13.52 -6.79 11.42
CA GLU A 76 -12.90 -6.51 10.11
C GLU A 76 -11.61 -7.32 9.91
N SER A 77 -10.81 -7.50 10.98
CA SER A 77 -9.61 -8.34 10.92
C SER A 77 -9.95 -9.81 10.62
N ILE A 78 -11.01 -10.36 11.23
CA ILE A 78 -11.48 -11.73 10.96
C ILE A 78 -11.81 -11.91 9.48
N VAL A 79 -12.53 -10.96 8.87
CA VAL A 79 -12.86 -11.02 7.44
C VAL A 79 -11.60 -11.00 6.58
N ALA A 80 -10.68 -10.07 6.84
CA ALA A 80 -9.42 -9.96 6.10
C ALA A 80 -8.57 -11.23 6.21
N ILE A 81 -8.46 -11.81 7.41
CA ILE A 81 -7.70 -13.04 7.68
C ILE A 81 -8.37 -14.23 6.99
N HIS A 82 -9.70 -14.33 7.01
CA HIS A 82 -10.41 -15.37 6.28
C HIS A 82 -10.15 -15.29 4.77
N ILE A 83 -10.22 -14.10 4.17
CA ILE A 83 -9.93 -13.90 2.75
C ILE A 83 -8.49 -14.35 2.43
N LEU A 84 -7.53 -14.00 3.29
CA LEU A 84 -6.14 -14.42 3.16
C LEU A 84 -5.98 -15.95 3.25
N MET A 85 -6.67 -16.60 4.20
CA MET A 85 -6.66 -18.06 4.34
C MET A 85 -7.24 -18.75 3.10
N GLU A 86 -8.34 -18.24 2.55
CA GLU A 86 -8.95 -18.78 1.34
C GLU A 86 -8.02 -18.65 0.12
N TRP A 87 -7.31 -17.54 0.01
CA TRP A 87 -6.28 -17.38 -1.01
C TRP A 87 -5.15 -18.40 -0.84
N PHE A 88 -4.64 -18.61 0.38
CA PHE A 88 -3.63 -19.64 0.63
C PHE A 88 -4.12 -21.05 0.26
N LYS A 89 -5.36 -21.41 0.61
CA LYS A 89 -5.94 -22.71 0.24
C LYS A 89 -5.94 -22.91 -1.28
N ARG A 90 -6.40 -21.91 -2.04
CA ARG A 90 -6.37 -21.95 -3.51
C ARG A 90 -4.95 -22.07 -4.03
N ARG A 91 -4.02 -21.29 -3.47
CA ARG A 91 -2.61 -21.28 -3.86
C ARG A 91 -1.95 -22.65 -3.67
N PHE A 92 -2.17 -23.33 -2.54
CA PHE A 92 -1.61 -24.66 -2.29
C PHE A 92 -2.26 -25.77 -3.12
N ASN A 93 -3.54 -25.63 -3.45
CA ASN A 93 -4.25 -26.62 -4.27
C ASN A 93 -3.89 -26.52 -5.76
N ASN A 94 -3.36 -25.38 -6.20
CA ASN A 94 -2.97 -25.18 -7.59
C ASN A 94 -1.59 -25.83 -7.84
N THR A 95 -1.60 -27.04 -8.42
CA THR A 95 -0.42 -27.86 -8.71
C THR A 95 0.63 -27.20 -9.61
N ARG A 96 0.26 -26.11 -10.29
CA ARG A 96 1.20 -25.31 -11.09
C ARG A 96 2.29 -24.64 -10.24
N TYR A 97 2.08 -24.49 -8.94
CA TYR A 97 3.07 -23.89 -8.03
C TYR A 97 3.88 -24.97 -7.31
N SER A 98 4.80 -25.61 -8.03
CA SER A 98 5.70 -26.65 -7.48
C SER A 98 6.63 -26.13 -6.37
N SER A 99 6.77 -24.80 -6.24
CA SER A 99 7.49 -24.13 -5.15
C SER A 99 6.75 -22.87 -4.71
N CYS A 100 5.74 -23.01 -3.85
CA CYS A 100 5.10 -21.86 -3.22
C CYS A 100 6.10 -21.14 -2.31
N ARG A 101 6.62 -20.00 -2.77
CA ARG A 101 7.41 -19.09 -1.94
C ARG A 101 6.57 -18.66 -0.73
N LYS A 102 7.23 -18.48 0.41
CA LYS A 102 6.59 -17.87 1.58
C LYS A 102 6.24 -16.41 1.30
N VAL A 103 5.29 -15.91 2.06
CA VAL A 103 4.71 -14.60 1.89
C VAL A 103 5.20 -13.63 2.96
N LEU A 104 5.63 -12.46 2.51
CA LEU A 104 5.74 -11.25 3.31
C LEU A 104 4.37 -10.55 3.28
N LEU A 105 3.66 -10.58 4.41
CA LEU A 105 2.41 -9.84 4.53
C LEU A 105 2.71 -8.38 4.86
N VAL A 106 2.10 -7.45 4.16
CA VAL A 106 2.25 -6.01 4.41
C VAL A 106 0.91 -5.43 4.83
N ASP A 107 0.83 -4.93 6.06
CA ASP A 107 -0.34 -4.26 6.63
C ASP A 107 -0.19 -2.75 6.46
N LEU A 108 -0.82 -2.21 5.41
CA LEU A 108 -0.72 -0.82 5.00
C LEU A 108 -1.61 0.08 5.88
N CYS A 109 -1.00 1.13 6.43
CA CYS A 109 -1.67 2.13 7.28
C CYS A 109 -2.36 1.49 8.49
N CYS A 110 -1.64 0.55 9.11
CA CYS A 110 -2.13 -0.37 10.14
C CYS A 110 -2.62 0.31 11.42
N GLY A 111 -2.33 1.60 11.64
CA GLY A 111 -2.67 2.32 12.86
C GLY A 111 -2.05 1.64 14.07
N LYS A 112 -2.90 1.13 14.96
CA LYS A 112 -2.48 0.37 16.15
C LYS A 112 -2.05 -1.06 15.84
N GLY A 113 -2.29 -1.58 14.64
CA GLY A 113 -1.86 -2.92 14.25
C GLY A 113 -2.67 -4.05 14.87
N ILE A 114 -3.97 -3.84 15.10
CA ILE A 114 -4.86 -4.90 15.65
C ILE A 114 -4.90 -6.11 14.72
N TYR A 115 -5.03 -5.89 13.41
CA TYR A 115 -4.98 -6.94 12.40
C TYR A 115 -3.67 -7.74 12.48
N SER A 116 -2.53 -7.04 12.40
CA SER A 116 -1.20 -7.67 12.42
C SER A 116 -0.93 -8.44 13.71
N LEU A 117 -1.33 -7.88 14.85
CA LEU A 117 -1.20 -8.53 16.15
C LEU A 117 -2.12 -9.75 16.26
N LEU A 118 -3.39 -9.64 15.87
CA LEU A 118 -4.31 -10.78 15.90
C LEU A 118 -3.80 -11.91 15.01
N LEU A 119 -3.40 -11.57 13.77
CA LEU A 119 -2.85 -12.51 12.82
C LEU A 119 -1.60 -13.21 13.36
N SER A 120 -0.73 -12.51 14.09
CA SER A 120 0.51 -13.14 14.57
C SER A 120 0.25 -14.27 15.56
N TYR A 121 -0.73 -14.11 16.46
CA TYR A 121 -1.16 -15.18 17.37
C TYR A 121 -1.97 -16.25 16.66
N LEU A 122 -2.84 -15.89 15.71
CA LEU A 122 -3.59 -16.86 14.92
C LEU A 122 -2.69 -17.72 14.03
N ALA A 123 -1.60 -17.17 13.49
CA ALA A 123 -0.61 -17.92 12.73
C ALA A 123 0.08 -19.02 13.55
N HIS A 124 0.10 -18.91 14.89
CA HIS A 124 0.56 -20.00 15.74
C HIS A 124 -0.41 -21.19 15.73
N LYS A 125 -1.70 -20.88 15.80
CA LYS A 125 -2.81 -21.84 15.96
C LYS A 125 -3.26 -22.47 14.65
N ILE A 126 -3.13 -21.73 13.55
CA ILE A 126 -3.69 -22.09 12.25
C ILE A 126 -2.54 -22.52 11.32
N PRO A 127 -2.38 -23.82 11.02
CA PRO A 127 -1.21 -24.34 10.31
C PRO A 127 -0.97 -23.69 8.94
N ILE A 128 -2.03 -23.41 8.18
CA ILE A 128 -1.90 -22.79 6.85
C ILE A 128 -1.29 -21.39 6.93
N LEU A 129 -1.64 -20.60 7.95
CA LEU A 129 -1.05 -19.28 8.15
C LEU A 129 0.43 -19.40 8.57
N LYS A 130 0.74 -20.31 9.51
CA LYS A 130 2.11 -20.60 9.97
C LYS A 130 3.06 -21.00 8.83
N ALA A 131 2.58 -21.88 7.96
CA ALA A 131 3.37 -22.43 6.87
C ALA A 131 3.62 -21.38 5.78
N SER A 132 2.65 -20.48 5.57
CA SER A 132 2.64 -19.57 4.43
C SER A 132 3.33 -18.24 4.68
N ILE A 133 3.26 -17.71 5.90
CA ILE A 133 3.72 -16.35 6.19
C ILE A 133 5.08 -16.38 6.87
N THR A 134 6.05 -15.63 6.34
CA THR A 134 7.37 -15.48 6.98
C THR A 134 7.32 -14.46 8.12
N LYS A 135 6.76 -13.28 7.85
CA LYS A 135 6.61 -12.17 8.81
C LYS A 135 5.53 -11.21 8.34
N CYS A 136 5.05 -10.37 9.25
CA CYS A 136 4.20 -9.24 8.93
C CYS A 136 5.00 -7.94 8.95
N LEU A 137 4.80 -7.07 7.95
CA LEU A 137 5.37 -5.73 7.86
C LEU A 137 4.26 -4.70 8.09
N MET A 138 4.22 -4.12 9.28
CA MET A 138 3.31 -3.03 9.63
C MET A 138 3.85 -1.70 9.13
N VAL A 139 3.04 -0.94 8.38
CA VAL A 139 3.47 0.33 7.81
C VAL A 139 2.52 1.44 8.24
N ASP A 140 3.04 2.46 8.91
CA ASP A 140 2.27 3.65 9.22
C ASP A 140 3.13 4.93 9.20
N LYS A 141 2.49 6.03 8.83
CA LYS A 141 3.12 7.36 8.85
C LYS A 141 3.00 8.01 10.23
N ALA A 142 1.94 7.70 10.97
CA ALA A 142 1.66 8.28 12.27
C ALA A 142 2.69 7.84 13.30
N ASN A 143 2.91 8.70 14.30
CA ASN A 143 3.73 8.35 15.45
C ASN A 143 2.88 7.52 16.43
N VAL A 144 2.74 6.24 16.15
CA VAL A 144 1.94 5.32 16.96
C VAL A 144 2.82 4.64 18.00
N ASN A 145 2.37 4.61 19.26
CA ASN A 145 2.98 3.74 20.26
C ASN A 145 2.59 2.27 19.95
N TRP A 146 3.60 1.46 19.62
CA TRP A 146 3.51 0.04 19.28
C TRP A 146 4.19 -0.86 20.33
N VAL A 147 4.21 -0.45 21.59
CA VAL A 147 4.76 -1.25 22.69
C VAL A 147 4.14 -2.65 22.75
N HIS A 148 2.83 -2.80 22.50
CA HIS A 148 2.16 -4.10 22.42
C HIS A 148 2.74 -5.03 21.33
N ILE A 149 3.27 -4.50 20.23
CA ILE A 149 3.96 -5.29 19.21
C ILE A 149 5.32 -5.79 19.73
N GLN A 150 5.99 -4.99 20.56
CA GLN A 150 7.25 -5.40 21.20
C GLN A 150 7.01 -6.55 22.18
N TYR A 151 5.90 -6.52 22.93
CA TYR A 151 5.49 -7.64 23.79
C TYR A 151 5.26 -8.90 22.95
N ALA A 152 4.44 -8.83 21.89
CA ALA A 152 4.19 -9.97 21.02
C ALA A 152 5.47 -10.56 20.39
N ASN A 153 6.40 -9.70 19.96
CA ASN A 153 7.69 -10.14 19.42
C ASN A 153 8.63 -10.73 20.49
N ARG A 154 8.47 -10.39 21.78
CA ARG A 154 9.22 -11.03 22.87
C ARG A 154 8.66 -12.42 23.15
N ASP A 155 7.34 -12.57 23.16
CA ASP A 155 6.68 -13.87 23.32
C ASP A 155 7.14 -14.87 22.25
N HIS A 156 7.33 -14.40 21.01
CA HIS A 156 7.91 -15.21 19.94
C HIS A 156 9.33 -15.75 20.25
N ARG A 157 10.18 -14.98 20.95
CA ARG A 157 11.59 -15.32 21.20
C ARG A 157 11.81 -16.20 22.42
N GLN A 158 10.89 -16.20 23.38
CA GLN A 158 11.03 -16.91 24.65
C GLN A 158 10.58 -18.37 24.59
N ASP A 159 10.60 -18.97 23.40
CA ASP A 159 10.29 -20.38 23.13
C ASP A 159 11.40 -21.30 23.70
N ASN A 160 11.50 -21.32 25.04
CA ASN A 160 12.40 -22.18 25.81
C ASN A 160 11.81 -23.60 25.97
N GLY A 161 11.10 -24.11 24.95
CA GLY A 161 10.44 -25.41 24.98
C GLY A 161 9.16 -25.47 25.82
N ARG A 162 8.60 -24.32 26.23
CA ARG A 162 7.20 -24.25 26.68
C ARG A 162 6.37 -23.91 25.45
N GLU A 163 5.34 -24.71 25.17
CA GLU A 163 4.32 -24.55 24.11
C GLU A 163 3.51 -23.23 24.17
N PHE A 164 4.05 -22.15 24.74
CA PHE A 164 3.41 -20.86 24.68
C PHE A 164 3.37 -20.37 23.24
N MET A 165 2.26 -19.72 22.92
CA MET A 165 1.91 -19.25 21.58
C MET A 165 3.00 -18.38 20.95
N SER A 166 3.95 -19.00 20.25
CA SER A 166 4.96 -18.28 19.49
C SER A 166 4.29 -17.51 18.34
N ALA A 167 4.22 -16.19 18.49
CA ALA A 167 3.60 -15.28 17.53
C ALA A 167 4.44 -15.17 16.24
N LEU A 168 3.80 -14.93 15.09
CA LEU A 168 4.49 -14.53 13.86
C LEU A 168 5.30 -13.24 14.10
N PRO A 169 6.56 -13.14 13.63
CA PRO A 169 7.32 -11.89 13.74
C PRO A 169 6.62 -10.72 13.06
N ILE A 170 6.57 -9.58 13.76
CA ILE A 170 6.04 -8.32 13.23
C ILE A 170 7.16 -7.28 13.16
N GLU A 171 7.41 -6.76 11.96
CA GLU A 171 8.33 -5.64 11.72
C GLU A 171 7.53 -4.34 11.56
N CYS A 172 7.93 -3.29 12.27
CA CYS A 172 7.24 -2.02 12.28
C CYS A 172 8.02 -0.94 11.52
N LEU A 173 7.47 -0.47 10.40
CA LEU A 173 7.97 0.66 9.62
C LEU A 173 7.18 1.93 9.96
N GLY A 174 7.64 2.62 11.01
CA GLY A 174 7.08 3.89 11.45
C GLY A 174 7.57 5.10 10.64
N LYS A 175 6.74 6.14 10.58
CA LYS A 175 7.03 7.42 9.89
C LYS A 175 7.32 7.25 8.39
N VAL A 176 6.85 6.17 7.79
CA VAL A 176 7.03 5.90 6.38
C VAL A 176 5.90 6.54 5.58
N ASN A 177 6.27 7.22 4.49
CA ASN A 177 5.30 7.76 3.55
C ASN A 177 5.03 6.73 2.45
N VAL A 178 3.91 6.01 2.54
CA VAL A 178 3.53 5.01 1.52
C VAL A 178 3.42 5.61 0.11
N HIS A 179 3.23 6.93 -0.02
CA HIS A 179 3.18 7.61 -1.32
C HIS A 179 4.56 7.86 -1.96
N SER A 180 5.67 7.62 -1.27
CA SER A 180 7.00 7.81 -1.86
C SER A 180 7.36 6.67 -2.81
N ASP A 181 8.16 6.98 -3.82
CA ASP A 181 8.73 5.98 -4.73
C ASP A 181 9.71 5.06 -3.99
N SER A 182 10.43 5.62 -3.00
CA SER A 182 11.35 4.86 -2.15
C SER A 182 10.66 3.76 -1.36
N PHE A 183 9.37 3.90 -1.03
CA PHE A 183 8.63 2.86 -0.32
C PHE A 183 8.38 1.64 -1.21
N ALA A 184 8.02 1.85 -2.48
CA ALA A 184 7.87 0.73 -3.42
C ALA A 184 9.19 -0.02 -3.63
N GLN A 185 10.30 0.72 -3.77
CA GLN A 185 11.64 0.14 -3.85
C GLN A 185 12.01 -0.63 -2.58
N HIS A 186 11.66 -0.10 -1.40
CA HIS A 186 11.87 -0.81 -0.14
C HIS A 186 11.11 -2.13 -0.08
N LEU A 187 9.83 -2.16 -0.50
CA LEU A 187 9.06 -3.40 -0.57
C LEU A 187 9.69 -4.41 -1.54
N PHE A 188 10.16 -3.95 -2.71
CA PHE A 188 10.84 -4.79 -3.67
C PHE A 188 12.09 -5.46 -3.06
N SER A 189 12.93 -4.68 -2.37
CA SER A 189 14.12 -5.20 -1.71
C SER A 189 13.80 -6.11 -0.51
N ALA A 190 12.79 -5.77 0.30
CA ALA A 190 12.41 -6.53 1.48
C ALA A 190 11.80 -7.90 1.13
N ALA A 191 11.26 -8.04 -0.09
CA ALA A 191 10.66 -9.25 -0.61
C ALA A 191 11.51 -9.94 -1.69
N ALA A 192 12.84 -9.77 -1.68
CA ALA A 192 13.71 -10.40 -2.67
C ALA A 192 13.43 -11.91 -2.82
N ASP A 193 13.24 -12.59 -1.67
CA ASP A 193 13.01 -14.04 -1.57
C ASP A 193 11.55 -14.45 -1.30
N HIS A 194 10.61 -13.49 -1.29
CA HIS A 194 9.23 -13.71 -0.86
C HIS A 194 8.24 -13.16 -1.88
N ASP A 195 7.02 -13.71 -1.86
CA ASP A 195 5.88 -13.02 -2.46
C ASP A 195 5.30 -12.04 -1.45
N ILE A 196 4.61 -11.01 -1.93
CA ILE A 196 4.00 -9.98 -1.10
C ILE A 196 2.48 -10.15 -1.11
N ALA A 197 1.89 -10.22 0.07
CA ALA A 197 0.44 -10.02 0.24
C ALA A 197 0.19 -8.61 0.77
N LEU A 198 -0.53 -7.79 0.02
CA LEU A 198 -0.91 -6.44 0.46
C LEU A 198 -2.27 -6.49 1.15
N ASN A 199 -2.31 -6.11 2.42
CA ASN A 199 -3.54 -5.91 3.16
C ASN A 199 -3.67 -4.45 3.58
N GLY A 200 -4.88 -3.90 3.54
CA GLY A 200 -5.13 -2.54 4.00
C GLY A 200 -6.54 -2.38 4.51
N ILE A 201 -6.68 -2.31 5.84
CA ILE A 201 -7.96 -2.08 6.52
C ILE A 201 -8.04 -0.60 6.91
N HIS A 202 -9.23 -0.01 6.80
CA HIS A 202 -9.45 1.41 7.06
C HIS A 202 -8.52 2.35 6.25
N LEU A 203 -8.33 2.04 4.97
CA LEU A 203 -7.55 2.93 4.09
C LEU A 203 -8.35 4.17 3.73
N CYS A 204 -7.95 5.32 4.29
CA CYS A 204 -8.71 6.55 4.16
C CYS A 204 -8.17 7.48 3.06
N LYS A 205 -9.07 8.11 2.31
CA LYS A 205 -8.76 9.17 1.32
C LYS A 205 -7.91 8.64 0.17
N HIS A 206 -6.64 9.02 0.11
CA HIS A 206 -5.70 8.65 -0.96
C HIS A 206 -4.95 7.35 -0.69
N LEU A 207 -5.22 6.69 0.44
CA LEU A 207 -4.52 5.46 0.83
C LEU A 207 -4.96 4.25 0.00
N SER A 208 -6.27 4.06 -0.25
CA SER A 208 -6.75 2.95 -1.10
C SER A 208 -6.25 3.05 -2.55
N PRO A 209 -6.35 4.21 -3.24
CA PRO A 209 -5.78 4.41 -4.57
C PRO A 209 -4.27 4.17 -4.59
N ARG A 210 -3.57 4.51 -3.50
CA ARG A 210 -2.14 4.22 -3.37
C ARG A 210 -1.85 2.74 -3.17
N ALA A 211 -2.66 2.01 -2.40
CA ALA A 211 -2.51 0.57 -2.24
C ALA A 211 -2.73 -0.17 -3.57
N VAL A 212 -3.75 0.24 -4.35
CA VAL A 212 -3.94 -0.26 -5.73
C VAL A 212 -2.74 0.09 -6.61
N SER A 213 -2.21 1.31 -6.50
CA SER A 213 -0.99 1.70 -7.24
C SER A 213 0.20 0.82 -6.87
N LEU A 214 0.38 0.45 -5.59
CA LEU A 214 1.47 -0.43 -5.16
C LEU A 214 1.32 -1.83 -5.73
N PHE A 215 0.10 -2.39 -5.68
CA PHE A 215 -0.22 -3.67 -6.30
C PHE A 215 0.07 -3.68 -7.80
N ASN A 216 -0.35 -2.63 -8.51
CA ASN A 216 -0.13 -2.49 -9.93
C ASN A 216 1.37 -2.38 -10.27
N ILE A 217 2.11 -1.46 -9.62
CA ILE A 217 3.53 -1.20 -9.93
C ILE A 217 4.41 -2.41 -9.63
N LEU A 218 4.16 -3.12 -8.54
CA LEU A 218 5.00 -4.24 -8.14
C LEU A 218 4.75 -5.50 -9.00
N GLY A 219 3.63 -5.56 -9.71
CA GLY A 219 3.33 -6.62 -10.67
C GLY A 219 2.94 -7.97 -10.05
N SER A 220 2.50 -8.90 -10.91
CA SER A 220 2.00 -10.23 -10.52
C SER A 220 3.07 -11.10 -9.86
N GLU A 221 4.30 -11.03 -10.37
CA GLU A 221 5.39 -11.88 -9.89
C GLU A 221 5.80 -11.56 -8.45
N ARG A 222 5.49 -10.35 -7.96
CA ARG A 222 5.86 -9.91 -6.62
C ARG A 222 4.66 -9.78 -5.70
N VAL A 223 3.52 -9.31 -6.18
CA VAL A 223 2.33 -9.09 -5.36
C VAL A 223 1.14 -9.88 -5.92
N PRO A 224 1.04 -11.18 -5.63
CA PRO A 224 -0.08 -12.01 -6.08
C PRO A 224 -1.38 -11.77 -5.31
N PHE A 225 -1.37 -11.00 -4.22
CA PHE A 225 -2.56 -10.80 -3.37
C PHE A 225 -2.75 -9.35 -2.93
N LEU A 226 -3.99 -8.88 -3.04
CA LEU A 226 -4.46 -7.61 -2.53
C LEU A 226 -5.81 -7.79 -1.81
N CYS A 227 -5.91 -7.32 -0.58
CA CYS A 227 -7.16 -7.22 0.17
C CYS A 227 -7.30 -5.83 0.77
N LEU A 228 -8.30 -5.08 0.32
CA LEU A 228 -8.53 -3.70 0.76
C LEU A 228 -9.93 -3.54 1.35
N ALA A 229 -10.03 -2.86 2.49
CA ALA A 229 -11.26 -2.29 3.02
C ALA A 229 -11.17 -0.74 3.01
N PRO A 230 -11.62 -0.07 1.95
CA PRO A 230 -11.64 1.38 1.90
C PRO A 230 -12.58 1.97 2.98
N CYS A 231 -12.10 2.91 3.80
CA CYS A 231 -12.97 3.60 4.77
C CYS A 231 -13.51 4.93 4.22
N CYS A 232 -12.74 5.71 3.49
CA CYS A 232 -13.13 7.09 3.19
C CYS A 232 -13.09 7.38 1.69
N LEU A 233 -14.09 8.13 1.23
CA LEU A 233 -14.05 8.79 -0.07
C LEU A 233 -12.84 9.72 -0.16
N PRO A 234 -12.28 9.90 -1.36
CA PRO A 234 -11.24 10.89 -1.60
C PRO A 234 -11.74 12.30 -1.25
N ARG A 235 -10.87 13.11 -0.64
CA ARG A 235 -11.19 14.51 -0.32
C ARG A 235 -10.96 15.39 -1.54
N LEU A 236 -11.97 16.18 -1.91
CA LEU A 236 -11.78 17.28 -2.84
C LEU A 236 -11.01 18.38 -2.14
N LYS A 237 -9.86 18.77 -2.70
CA LYS A 237 -9.18 20.00 -2.29
C LYS A 237 -9.77 21.14 -3.12
N VAL A 238 -10.27 22.19 -2.46
CA VAL A 238 -10.77 23.40 -3.12
C VAL A 238 -9.66 23.95 -4.03
N GLY A 239 -9.96 24.15 -5.31
CA GLY A 239 -9.02 24.67 -6.31
C GLY A 239 -7.99 23.66 -6.85
N ALA A 240 -8.03 22.39 -6.42
CA ALA A 240 -7.23 21.34 -7.05
C ALA A 240 -8.08 20.61 -8.10
N GLU A 241 -7.41 20.23 -9.18
CA GLU A 241 -7.88 19.25 -10.15
C GLU A 241 -8.51 18.02 -9.45
N PHE A 242 -9.78 17.70 -9.75
CA PHE A 242 -10.66 16.74 -9.05
C PHE A 242 -10.26 15.25 -9.15
N GLY A 243 -8.98 14.96 -9.40
CA GLY A 243 -8.48 13.61 -9.67
C GLY A 243 -7.67 12.98 -8.55
N VAL A 244 -7.84 11.68 -8.33
CA VAL A 244 -6.82 10.86 -7.66
C VAL A 244 -6.12 10.00 -8.70
N SER A 245 -4.79 10.06 -8.72
CA SER A 245 -3.97 9.27 -9.65
C SER A 245 -3.70 7.89 -9.06
N VAL A 246 -4.02 6.84 -9.82
CA VAL A 246 -3.63 5.45 -9.57
C VAL A 246 -2.59 5.09 -10.61
N ARG A 247 -1.42 4.64 -10.16
CA ARG A 247 -0.36 4.21 -11.09
C ARG A 247 -0.70 2.85 -11.68
N LEU A 248 -0.35 2.69 -12.95
CA LEU A 248 -0.50 1.44 -13.68
C LEU A 248 0.80 0.64 -13.58
N TYR A 249 0.73 -0.64 -13.95
CA TYR A 249 1.93 -1.46 -14.11
C TYR A 249 2.81 -0.87 -15.23
N GLU A 250 4.13 -0.93 -15.02
CA GLU A 250 5.15 -0.64 -16.02
C GLU A 250 6.02 -1.89 -16.15
N THR A 251 6.33 -2.28 -17.37
CA THR A 251 7.38 -3.27 -17.62
C THR A 251 8.74 -2.74 -17.18
N ASP A 252 9.70 -3.63 -16.89
CA ASP A 252 11.07 -3.24 -16.54
C ASP A 252 11.73 -2.38 -17.63
N GLU A 253 11.41 -2.65 -18.90
CA GLU A 253 11.88 -1.87 -20.05
C GLU A 253 11.27 -0.47 -20.09
N GLU A 254 9.97 -0.31 -19.83
CA GLU A 254 9.32 1.00 -19.72
C GLU A 254 9.86 1.81 -18.56
N MET A 255 10.03 1.17 -17.39
CA MET A 255 10.61 1.79 -16.21
C MET A 255 12.03 2.28 -16.51
N SER A 256 12.87 1.42 -17.09
CA SER A 256 14.26 1.75 -17.48
C SER A 256 14.31 2.90 -18.49
N ARG A 257 13.49 2.85 -19.55
CA ARG A 257 13.39 3.93 -20.55
C ARG A 257 12.94 5.25 -19.92
N ARG A 258 11.98 5.21 -19.01
CA ARG A 258 11.50 6.40 -18.28
C ARG A 258 12.59 6.96 -17.39
N GLU A 259 13.29 6.13 -16.62
CA GLU A 259 14.39 6.54 -15.75
C GLU A 259 15.55 7.13 -16.53
N GLU A 260 15.97 6.49 -17.62
CA GLU A 260 17.01 7.01 -18.50
C GLU A 260 16.62 8.37 -19.08
N THR A 261 15.38 8.49 -19.56
CA THR A 261 14.85 9.76 -20.10
C THR A 261 14.81 10.84 -19.03
N ASN A 262 14.36 10.51 -17.82
CA ASN A 262 14.34 11.43 -16.69
C ASN A 262 15.75 11.84 -16.25
N ALA A 263 16.70 10.90 -16.20
CA ALA A 263 18.09 11.17 -15.89
C ALA A 263 18.73 12.07 -16.96
N ARG A 264 18.46 11.82 -18.24
CA ARG A 264 18.92 12.63 -19.37
C ARG A 264 18.37 14.05 -19.31
N ARG A 265 17.07 14.22 -19.02
CA ARG A 265 16.45 15.54 -18.75
C ARG A 265 17.02 16.22 -17.51
N ALA A 266 17.26 15.47 -16.44
CA ALA A 266 17.86 16.01 -15.22
C ALA A 266 19.29 16.52 -15.48
N ARG A 267 20.08 15.78 -16.27
CA ARG A 267 21.41 16.23 -16.75
C ARG A 267 21.31 17.51 -17.58
N ALA A 268 20.38 17.58 -18.53
CA ALA A 268 20.15 18.79 -19.33
C ALA A 268 19.69 19.99 -18.48
N ARG A 269 18.94 19.72 -17.38
CA ARG A 269 18.40 20.73 -16.47
C ARG A 269 19.41 21.29 -15.47
N ARG A 270 20.51 20.59 -15.20
CA ARG A 270 21.60 21.09 -14.35
C ARG A 270 22.22 22.29 -15.09
N LYS A 271 21.59 23.46 -14.96
CA LYS A 271 22.08 24.76 -15.43
C LYS A 271 23.54 24.87 -15.01
N TYR A 272 24.41 25.11 -15.99
CA TYR A 272 25.76 25.62 -15.81
C TYR A 272 26.50 25.00 -14.62
N LYS A 273 26.67 23.67 -14.57
CA LYS A 273 27.71 23.14 -13.66
C LYS A 273 29.10 23.35 -14.22
N VAL A 274 29.19 23.37 -15.55
CA VAL A 274 30.41 23.50 -16.34
C VAL A 274 30.06 24.26 -17.62
N CYS A 275 30.83 25.27 -17.97
CA CYS A 275 30.68 25.94 -19.26
C CYS A 275 31.22 25.05 -20.39
N TYR A 276 30.48 24.93 -21.49
CA TYR A 276 30.85 24.04 -22.61
C TYR A 276 31.97 24.61 -23.51
N ILE A 277 32.44 25.83 -23.23
CA ILE A 277 33.58 26.42 -23.92
C ILE A 277 34.86 26.14 -23.13
N CYS A 278 34.92 26.53 -21.86
CA CYS A 278 36.14 26.41 -21.05
C CYS A 278 36.18 25.16 -20.16
N GLU A 279 35.11 24.36 -20.13
CA GLU A 279 34.97 23.18 -19.28
C GLU A 279 35.16 23.46 -17.77
N GLU A 280 34.98 24.71 -17.37
CA GLU A 280 35.16 25.18 -15.99
C GLU A 280 33.99 26.05 -15.51
N GLY A 281 33.74 26.01 -14.21
CA GLY A 281 32.85 26.93 -13.51
C GLY A 281 31.37 26.89 -13.89
N ALA A 282 30.57 27.62 -13.11
CA ALA A 282 29.12 27.62 -13.22
C ALA A 282 28.57 28.87 -13.94
N HIS A 283 29.05 29.15 -15.15
CA HIS A 283 28.64 30.33 -15.92
C HIS A 283 27.97 29.97 -17.26
N LYS A 284 27.23 30.93 -17.85
CA LYS A 284 26.61 30.72 -19.15
C LYS A 284 27.65 30.75 -20.25
N VAL A 285 27.42 30.01 -21.32
CA VAL A 285 28.28 30.03 -22.53
C VAL A 285 28.56 31.47 -22.99
N ARG A 286 27.55 32.36 -22.94
CA ARG A 286 27.70 33.78 -23.34
C ARG A 286 28.57 34.63 -22.40
N ASP A 287 28.70 34.17 -21.15
CA ASP A 287 29.41 34.84 -20.05
C ASP A 287 30.77 34.16 -19.80
N CYS A 288 31.25 33.35 -20.73
CA CYS A 288 32.48 32.57 -20.56
C CYS A 288 33.73 33.45 -20.65
N PRO A 289 34.66 33.39 -19.67
CA PRO A 289 35.79 34.31 -19.60
C PRO A 289 36.82 34.07 -20.71
N VAL A 290 36.83 32.89 -21.33
CA VAL A 290 37.72 32.58 -22.47
C VAL A 290 37.14 33.00 -23.82
N LEU A 291 35.92 33.58 -23.85
CA LEU A 291 35.36 34.09 -25.09
C LEU A 291 36.14 35.32 -25.58
N PRO A 292 36.32 35.46 -26.91
CA PRO A 292 36.84 36.69 -27.49
C PRO A 292 36.00 37.94 -27.13
N ASN A 293 36.63 39.11 -27.26
CA ASN A 293 35.96 40.40 -27.09
C ASN A 293 34.70 40.51 -27.97
N HIS A 294 33.73 41.32 -27.53
CA HIS A 294 32.44 41.48 -28.22
C HIS A 294 32.55 41.96 -29.68
N SER A 295 33.67 42.57 -30.06
CA SER A 295 33.96 43.03 -31.43
C SER A 295 34.58 41.96 -32.34
N ASP A 296 35.00 40.81 -31.81
CA ASP A 296 35.59 39.73 -32.61
C ASP A 296 34.48 38.92 -33.30
N PRO A 297 34.46 38.86 -34.65
CA PRO A 297 33.43 38.12 -35.39
C PRO A 297 33.43 36.61 -35.09
N ARG A 298 34.52 36.04 -34.58
CA ARG A 298 34.61 34.62 -34.20
C ARG A 298 33.84 34.28 -32.93
N ARG A 299 33.51 35.28 -32.09
CA ARG A 299 32.79 35.06 -30.84
C ARG A 299 31.45 34.36 -31.07
N ASP A 300 30.69 34.81 -32.07
CA ASP A 300 29.38 34.24 -32.37
C ASP A 300 29.48 32.82 -32.92
N GLU A 301 30.55 32.50 -33.65
CA GLU A 301 30.82 31.15 -34.14
C GLU A 301 31.13 30.20 -32.99
N ILE A 302 32.01 30.58 -32.05
CA ILE A 302 32.32 29.80 -30.85
C ILE A 302 31.07 29.58 -30.00
N ILE A 303 30.26 30.63 -29.80
CA ILE A 303 28.99 30.50 -29.05
C ILE A 303 28.04 29.56 -29.78
N ARG A 304 27.89 29.68 -31.10
CA ARG A 304 26.99 28.83 -31.90
C ARG A 304 27.43 27.36 -31.85
N GLU A 305 28.73 27.10 -31.98
CA GLU A 305 29.30 25.77 -31.87
C GLU A 305 29.10 25.19 -30.47
N ALA A 306 29.41 25.95 -29.41
CA ALA A 306 29.19 25.52 -28.03
C ALA A 306 27.71 25.27 -27.72
N VAL A 307 26.82 26.12 -28.23
CA VAL A 307 25.36 25.95 -28.11
C VAL A 307 24.87 24.70 -28.86
N SER A 308 25.47 24.35 -30.02
CA SER A 308 25.14 23.12 -30.75
C SER A 308 25.55 21.84 -29.99
N LYS A 309 26.60 21.93 -29.16
CA LYS A 309 27.07 20.85 -28.28
C LYS A 309 26.22 20.70 -27.02
N LEU A 310 25.40 21.69 -26.67
CA LEU A 310 24.50 21.61 -25.52
C LEU A 310 23.43 20.53 -25.75
N PRO A 311 23.14 19.69 -24.74
CA PRO A 311 22.01 18.79 -24.81
C PRO A 311 20.71 19.62 -24.88
N CYS A 312 19.82 19.26 -25.80
CA CYS A 312 18.53 19.90 -25.96
C CYS A 312 17.74 19.84 -24.64
N TRP A 313 17.17 20.96 -24.21
CA TRP A 313 16.46 21.02 -22.92
C TRP A 313 15.17 20.17 -22.87
N ILE A 314 14.62 19.79 -24.03
CA ILE A 314 13.39 18.99 -24.12
C ILE A 314 13.70 17.50 -24.01
N CYS A 315 14.60 17.00 -24.85
CA CYS A 315 14.88 15.57 -24.96
C CYS A 315 16.21 15.16 -24.34
N GLY A 316 17.14 16.09 -24.16
CA GLY A 316 18.49 15.88 -23.61
C GLY A 316 19.52 15.27 -24.58
N HIS A 317 19.19 15.10 -25.87
CA HIS A 317 20.16 14.73 -26.90
C HIS A 317 20.93 15.96 -27.40
N LYS A 318 22.19 15.77 -27.80
CA LYS A 318 23.03 16.82 -28.41
C LYS A 318 22.70 17.00 -29.89
N GLY A 319 23.21 18.07 -30.50
CA GLY A 319 23.19 18.26 -31.95
C GLY A 319 21.94 18.94 -32.52
N HIS A 320 21.02 19.41 -31.68
CA HIS A 320 19.88 20.22 -32.13
C HIS A 320 19.43 21.20 -31.04
N GLN A 321 18.82 22.31 -31.47
CA GLN A 321 18.26 23.29 -30.54
C GLN A 321 16.84 22.94 -30.13
N ARG A 322 16.31 23.64 -29.13
CA ARG A 322 14.91 23.49 -28.68
C ARG A 322 13.91 23.71 -29.81
N SER A 323 14.20 24.61 -30.75
CA SER A 323 13.36 24.89 -31.92
C SER A 323 13.21 23.68 -32.83
N ASP A 324 14.27 22.88 -32.94
CA ASP A 324 14.42 21.81 -33.94
C ASP A 324 14.24 20.41 -33.32
N CYS A 325 13.80 20.35 -32.06
CA CYS A 325 13.62 19.09 -31.37
C CYS A 325 12.41 18.34 -31.93
N ALA A 326 12.63 17.19 -32.58
CA ALA A 326 11.56 16.34 -33.12
C ALA A 326 10.52 15.93 -32.05
N TYR A 327 10.94 15.77 -30.80
CA TYR A 327 10.04 15.50 -29.66
C TYR A 327 9.05 16.65 -29.37
N LYS A 328 9.25 17.84 -29.95
CA LYS A 328 8.34 18.99 -29.80
C LYS A 328 7.08 18.84 -30.66
N SER A 329 7.17 18.20 -31.83
CA SER A 329 6.02 17.99 -32.73
C SER A 329 5.17 16.78 -32.33
N GLU A 330 5.77 15.74 -31.75
CA GLU A 330 5.06 14.50 -31.37
C GLU A 330 4.24 14.61 -30.09
N ARG A 331 4.49 15.60 -29.22
CA ARG A 331 3.78 15.74 -27.94
C ARG A 331 3.30 17.16 -27.72
N GLN A 332 1.99 17.35 -27.84
CA GLN A 332 1.30 18.59 -27.48
C GLN A 332 1.68 18.97 -26.04
N SER A 333 2.46 20.05 -25.91
CA SER A 333 3.00 20.57 -24.65
C SER A 333 3.91 19.59 -23.87
N VAL A 334 5.15 19.37 -24.34
CA VAL A 334 6.20 18.77 -23.51
C VAL A 334 6.56 19.73 -22.37
N SER A 335 5.75 19.68 -21.32
CA SER A 335 6.09 20.18 -20.00
C SER A 335 7.47 19.63 -19.65
N THR A 336 8.39 20.53 -19.27
CA THR A 336 9.76 20.13 -18.92
C THR A 336 9.82 19.14 -17.75
N LYS A 337 8.69 18.91 -17.06
CA LYS A 337 8.56 18.01 -15.91
C LYS A 337 9.06 16.60 -16.25
N SER A 338 9.49 15.89 -15.22
CA SER A 338 9.82 14.47 -15.33
C SER A 338 8.66 13.72 -15.95
N ILE A 339 8.99 12.75 -16.82
CA ILE A 339 8.03 11.76 -17.27
C ILE A 339 7.58 11.01 -16.02
N LYS A 340 6.30 11.11 -15.72
CA LYS A 340 5.70 10.38 -14.62
C LYS A 340 5.39 8.96 -15.08
N PRO A 341 5.36 7.98 -14.15
CA PRO A 341 4.77 6.68 -14.42
C PRO A 341 3.37 6.83 -15.04
N PRO A 342 2.94 5.88 -15.89
CA PRO A 342 1.58 5.85 -16.39
C PRO A 342 0.61 5.77 -15.22
N SER A 343 -0.50 6.48 -15.37
CA SER A 343 -1.49 6.55 -14.31
C SER A 343 -2.87 6.84 -14.86
N VAL A 344 -3.86 6.11 -14.35
CA VAL A 344 -5.27 6.44 -14.55
C VAL A 344 -5.70 7.44 -13.48
N ARG A 345 -6.61 8.34 -13.86
CA ARG A 345 -7.14 9.36 -12.97
C ARG A 345 -8.57 9.01 -12.59
N ILE A 346 -8.78 8.76 -11.31
CA ILE A 346 -10.10 8.61 -10.72
C ILE A 346 -10.73 10.00 -10.58
N ASP A 347 -11.85 10.23 -11.25
CA ASP A 347 -12.63 11.46 -11.10
C ASP A 347 -13.43 11.43 -9.78
N ALA A 348 -12.89 12.08 -8.76
CA ALA A 348 -13.51 12.15 -7.45
C ALA A 348 -14.80 12.98 -7.44
N LYS A 349 -15.01 13.86 -8.43
CA LYS A 349 -16.26 14.61 -8.59
C LYS A 349 -17.38 13.67 -9.03
N ARG A 350 -17.15 12.89 -10.09
CA ARG A 350 -18.10 11.86 -10.57
C ARG A 350 -18.48 10.88 -9.47
N VAL A 351 -17.50 10.42 -8.68
CA VAL A 351 -17.77 9.52 -7.54
C VAL A 351 -18.70 10.17 -6.52
N ARG A 352 -18.47 11.44 -6.15
CA ARG A 352 -19.28 12.13 -5.13
C ARG A 352 -20.67 12.53 -5.60
N GLU A 353 -20.82 12.79 -6.89
CA GLU A 353 -22.09 13.15 -7.52
C GLU A 353 -22.96 11.93 -7.85
N SER A 354 -22.45 10.70 -7.65
CA SER A 354 -23.22 9.48 -7.82
C SER A 354 -24.23 9.27 -6.69
N GLU A 355 -25.32 8.54 -6.97
CA GLU A 355 -26.34 8.19 -5.98
C GLU A 355 -25.78 7.32 -4.84
N THR A 356 -24.75 6.53 -5.14
CA THR A 356 -24.07 5.64 -4.18
C THR A 356 -22.56 5.90 -4.21
N PRO A 357 -22.09 7.01 -3.60
CA PRO A 357 -20.70 7.45 -3.72
C PRO A 357 -19.67 6.43 -3.28
N PHE A 358 -19.95 5.69 -2.21
CA PHE A 358 -19.00 4.72 -1.66
C PHE A 358 -18.92 3.46 -2.52
N GLU A 359 -20.04 2.95 -3.00
CA GLU A 359 -20.12 1.82 -3.91
C GLU A 359 -19.47 2.16 -5.25
N THR A 360 -19.78 3.33 -5.82
CA THR A 360 -19.14 3.85 -7.03
C THR A 360 -17.64 4.00 -6.85
N TYR A 361 -17.19 4.50 -5.69
CA TYR A 361 -15.77 4.59 -5.39
C TYR A 361 -15.08 3.22 -5.35
N CYS A 362 -15.69 2.23 -4.69
CA CYS A 362 -15.15 0.88 -4.62
C CYS A 362 -15.10 0.24 -6.02
N GLN A 363 -16.12 0.46 -6.84
CA GLN A 363 -16.17 -0.02 -8.21
C GLN A 363 -15.06 0.59 -9.08
N VAL A 364 -14.87 1.91 -9.00
CA VAL A 364 -13.79 2.57 -9.75
C VAL A 364 -12.42 2.08 -9.28
N LEU A 365 -12.21 1.91 -7.96
CA LEU A 365 -10.97 1.31 -7.46
C LEU A 365 -10.76 -0.10 -8.02
N PHE A 366 -11.78 -0.94 -7.95
CA PHE A 366 -11.78 -2.31 -8.45
C PHE A 366 -11.41 -2.39 -9.94
N GLU A 367 -11.98 -1.52 -10.77
CA GLU A 367 -11.68 -1.45 -12.20
C GLU A 367 -10.22 -1.09 -12.47
N THR A 368 -9.60 -0.27 -11.61
CA THR A 368 -8.19 0.12 -11.73
C THR A 368 -7.19 -0.94 -11.24
N VAL A 369 -7.65 -2.00 -10.57
CA VAL A 369 -6.77 -3.08 -10.10
C VAL A 369 -6.31 -3.93 -11.28
N GLY A 370 -4.99 -4.10 -11.40
CA GLY A 370 -4.33 -4.90 -12.43
C GLY A 370 -4.27 -4.24 -13.80
N GLN A 371 -4.71 -2.98 -13.93
CA GLN A 371 -4.61 -2.27 -15.21
C GLN A 371 -3.15 -2.05 -15.62
N VAL A 372 -2.88 -2.30 -16.90
CA VAL A 372 -1.60 -2.07 -17.56
C VAL A 372 -1.76 -0.98 -18.62
N ASP A 373 -0.74 -0.15 -18.80
CA ASP A 373 -0.73 0.88 -19.83
C ASP A 373 -0.37 0.27 -21.18
N HIS A 374 -1.20 0.50 -22.22
CA HIS A 374 -0.87 0.30 -23.64
C HIS A 374 -0.19 -1.02 -24.06
N VAL A 375 -0.37 -2.13 -23.33
CA VAL A 375 0.12 -3.42 -23.82
C VAL A 375 -0.65 -3.80 -25.07
N SER A 376 0.03 -4.48 -26.00
CA SER A 376 -0.64 -5.11 -27.13
C SER A 376 -1.82 -5.94 -26.60
N ALA A 377 -2.93 -6.00 -27.34
CA ALA A 377 -4.12 -6.73 -26.90
C ALA A 377 -3.78 -8.20 -26.54
N GLU A 378 -2.76 -8.77 -27.19
CA GLU A 378 -2.26 -10.12 -26.96
C GLU A 378 -1.55 -10.28 -25.60
N ASP A 379 -0.71 -9.33 -25.22
CA ASP A 379 -0.01 -9.36 -23.93
C ASP A 379 -0.94 -8.99 -22.77
N ALA A 380 -1.89 -8.07 -22.99
CA ALA A 380 -2.91 -7.74 -22.01
C ALA A 380 -3.77 -8.97 -21.69
N GLN A 381 -4.09 -9.79 -22.68
CA GLN A 381 -4.90 -11.00 -22.50
C GLN A 381 -4.19 -12.06 -21.67
N LYS A 382 -2.87 -12.26 -21.87
CA LYS A 382 -2.08 -13.18 -21.03
C LYS A 382 -1.94 -12.73 -19.58
N VAL A 383 -1.93 -11.42 -19.33
CA VAL A 383 -1.81 -10.87 -17.96
C VAL A 383 -3.15 -10.89 -17.22
N ASP A 384 -4.28 -10.78 -17.93
CA ASP A 384 -5.62 -10.70 -17.32
C ASP A 384 -6.25 -12.08 -17.08
N ASP A 385 -5.94 -13.10 -17.89
CA ASP A 385 -6.62 -14.41 -17.85
C ASP A 385 -6.48 -15.17 -16.51
N ASP A 386 -5.43 -14.90 -15.72
CA ASP A 386 -5.20 -15.55 -14.42
C ASP A 386 -5.65 -14.71 -13.21
N MET A 387 -6.02 -13.43 -13.39
CA MET A 387 -6.35 -12.54 -12.27
C MET A 387 -7.81 -12.66 -11.83
N VAL A 388 -8.03 -13.15 -10.62
CA VAL A 388 -9.35 -13.20 -9.98
C VAL A 388 -9.56 -11.94 -9.14
N LYS A 389 -10.46 -11.05 -9.60
CA LYS A 389 -10.90 -9.87 -8.83
C LYS A 389 -12.33 -10.04 -8.34
N ARG A 390 -12.61 -9.63 -7.09
CA ARG A 390 -13.98 -9.54 -6.58
C ARG A 390 -14.18 -8.39 -5.60
N ILE A 391 -15.39 -7.83 -5.59
CA ILE A 391 -15.87 -6.98 -4.49
C ILE A 391 -16.73 -7.85 -3.58
N LEU A 392 -16.29 -8.06 -2.34
CA LEU A 392 -17.08 -8.76 -1.33
C LEU A 392 -17.89 -7.75 -0.54
N THR A 393 -19.12 -8.12 -0.20
CA THR A 393 -19.97 -7.39 0.74
C THR A 393 -20.16 -8.25 1.97
N THR A 394 -19.86 -7.74 3.16
CA THR A 394 -20.13 -8.39 4.44
C THR A 394 -21.31 -7.74 5.13
N GLU A 395 -21.98 -8.49 5.99
CA GLU A 395 -23.14 -8.00 6.74
C GLU A 395 -22.73 -7.30 8.05
N LEU A 396 -21.46 -6.90 8.21
CA LEU A 396 -20.93 -6.27 9.43
C LEU A 396 -21.61 -4.92 9.77
N ASP A 397 -22.39 -4.38 8.85
CA ASP A 397 -23.23 -3.21 9.13
C ASP A 397 -24.48 -3.67 9.89
N GLY A 398 -24.43 -3.53 11.22
CA GLY A 398 -25.57 -3.81 12.09
C GLY A 398 -26.82 -3.05 11.66
N LYS A 399 -27.99 -3.69 11.83
CA LYS A 399 -29.33 -3.25 11.42
C LYS A 399 -29.76 -1.84 11.86
N GLU A 400 -29.01 -1.17 12.72
CA GLU A 400 -29.37 0.12 13.34
C GLU A 400 -28.59 1.33 12.81
N ALA A 401 -27.52 1.16 12.03
CA ALA A 401 -26.68 2.28 11.57
C ALA A 401 -27.23 3.04 10.35
N HIS A 402 -28.39 2.63 9.81
CA HIS A 402 -28.90 3.08 8.51
C HIS A 402 -29.91 4.23 8.53
N SER A 403 -30.11 4.93 9.66
CA SER A 403 -31.12 6.00 9.70
C SER A 403 -30.68 7.33 9.06
N GLN A 404 -29.41 7.49 8.67
CA GLN A 404 -28.96 8.69 7.96
C GLN A 404 -28.50 8.36 6.53
N PRO A 405 -29.30 8.69 5.50
CA PRO A 405 -28.98 8.44 4.09
C PRO A 405 -27.62 9.01 3.66
N ASP A 406 -27.21 10.12 4.27
CA ASP A 406 -25.97 10.84 3.92
C ASP A 406 -24.75 10.33 4.68
N ASN A 407 -24.92 9.47 5.69
CA ASN A 407 -23.82 8.96 6.48
C ASN A 407 -23.23 7.70 5.83
N TRP A 408 -22.51 7.88 4.72
CA TRP A 408 -21.74 6.79 4.11
C TRP A 408 -20.74 6.15 5.09
N ASN A 409 -20.46 6.76 6.25
CA ASN A 409 -19.57 6.17 7.25
C ASN A 409 -20.14 4.88 7.84
N GLY A 410 -21.48 4.75 7.86
CA GLY A 410 -22.16 3.54 8.30
C GLY A 410 -21.95 2.34 7.39
N LYS A 411 -21.56 2.55 6.11
CA LYS A 411 -21.34 1.49 5.11
C LYS A 411 -19.88 1.06 4.95
N ARG A 412 -18.97 1.60 5.76
CA ARG A 412 -17.52 1.44 5.57
C ARG A 412 -17.00 0.04 5.87
N LYS A 413 -17.77 -0.77 6.59
CA LYS A 413 -17.34 -2.06 7.12
C LYS A 413 -17.69 -3.23 6.21
N CYS A 414 -18.56 -3.00 5.23
CA CYS A 414 -19.10 -4.07 4.41
C CYS A 414 -18.30 -4.36 3.14
N LYS A 415 -17.59 -3.40 2.54
CA LYS A 415 -17.00 -3.59 1.20
C LYS A 415 -15.51 -3.93 1.25
N TRP A 416 -15.16 -5.01 0.58
CA TRP A 416 -13.78 -5.48 0.43
C TRP A 416 -13.45 -5.62 -1.05
N ILE A 417 -12.33 -5.04 -1.47
CA ILE A 417 -11.78 -5.23 -2.81
C ILE A 417 -10.68 -6.27 -2.70
N VAL A 418 -10.86 -7.40 -3.36
CA VAL A 418 -9.92 -8.51 -3.35
C VAL A 418 -9.42 -8.76 -4.77
N ALA A 419 -8.12 -8.90 -4.93
CA ALA A 419 -7.50 -9.33 -6.17
C ALA A 419 -6.42 -10.38 -5.90
N GLU A 420 -6.45 -11.44 -6.69
CA GLU A 420 -5.59 -12.61 -6.59
C GLU A 420 -5.04 -12.91 -7.98
N ARG A 421 -3.76 -13.27 -8.06
CA ARG A 421 -3.09 -13.69 -9.30
C ARG A 421 -2.43 -15.05 -9.10
#